data_AF-A0A6P2BRY4-F1
#
_entry.id   AF-A0A6P2BRY4-F1
#
_cell.length_a   1.000
_cell.length_b   1.000
_cell.length_c   1.000
_cell.angle_alpha   90.00
_cell.angle_beta   90.00
_cell.angle_gamma   90.00
#
_symmetry.space_group_name_H-M   'P 1'
#
loop_
_entity.id
_entity.type
_entity.pdbx_description
1 polymer ?
#
loop_
_entity_poly.entity_id
_entity_poly.type
_entity_poly.pdbx_seq_one_letter_code
_entity_poly.pdbx_strand_id
1 'polypeptide(L)'
;MNGNEISELASMLPSPASRDLPDDRANVLREHMMTEFRRAPERNTAVPARIRRRLARRPSRMALAGACVVAVAAAAGGFAIVSATSSPGGATPAAARLLARIATAAEQQSSPQVRDSEFMYIRSEVAFASYTNGSPTPTMDKLHERQVWLPVANVCVTGLLIEEGESTLLSPYTVINGKIVHPSPGEPAVRCGEGTVNGPTYRLLQSLPTDPRALLNLIYADTQGEGQAVGPDGEAFTTIGDLIREAIVPPRTAAALYRAAALIPGVTLVGHVTNAVGRPGIAIAWTNSQGRSEWIFDRATLQFIGERDYDNNAHQVTGDTAILQQAFVAKPGQFPKR
;
A
#
# COMPACT_ATOMS: atom_id res chain seq x y z
N MET A 1 -29.73 37.63 -18.75
CA MET A 1 -28.29 37.36 -18.87
C MET A 1 -28.16 36.04 -19.59
N ASN A 2 -27.74 36.10 -20.85
CA ASN A 2 -27.64 34.92 -21.71
C ASN A 2 -26.27 34.28 -21.56
N GLY A 3 -26.18 32.96 -21.77
CA GLY A 3 -24.97 32.15 -21.52
C GLY A 3 -23.70 32.60 -22.25
N ASN A 4 -23.82 33.43 -23.29
CA ASN A 4 -22.65 34.02 -23.96
C ASN A 4 -21.98 35.13 -23.14
N GLU A 5 -22.73 35.89 -22.33
CA GLU A 5 -22.16 36.98 -21.50
C GLU A 5 -21.30 36.43 -20.34
N ILE A 6 -21.61 35.21 -19.86
CA ILE A 6 -20.84 34.54 -18.80
C ILE A 6 -19.50 34.03 -19.34
N SER A 7 -19.48 33.52 -20.58
CA SER A 7 -18.26 33.07 -21.24
C SER A 7 -17.31 34.22 -21.60
N GLU A 8 -17.86 35.39 -21.93
CA GLU A 8 -17.07 36.57 -22.26
C GLU A 8 -16.43 37.18 -20.99
N LEU A 9 -17.15 37.21 -19.86
CA LEU A 9 -16.61 37.62 -18.55
C LEU A 9 -15.53 36.67 -18.01
N ALA A 10 -15.65 35.36 -18.26
CA ALA A 10 -14.64 34.38 -17.87
C ALA A 10 -13.32 34.55 -18.65
N SER A 11 -13.37 35.09 -19.87
CA SER A 11 -12.18 35.34 -20.70
C SER A 11 -11.38 36.61 -20.31
N MET A 12 -11.97 37.46 -19.47
CA MET A 12 -11.35 38.72 -19.01
C MET A 12 -10.72 38.64 -17.63
N LEU A 13 -10.84 37.50 -16.94
CA LEU A 13 -10.10 37.27 -15.70
C LEU A 13 -8.65 36.88 -16.06
N PRO A 14 -7.63 37.54 -15.51
CA PRO A 14 -6.26 37.11 -15.71
C PRO A 14 -6.12 35.65 -15.28
N SER A 15 -5.50 34.83 -16.14
CA SER A 15 -5.18 33.43 -15.82
C SER A 15 -4.55 33.39 -14.43
N PRO A 16 -5.12 32.64 -13.46
CA PRO A 16 -4.53 32.55 -12.14
C PRO A 16 -3.11 32.03 -12.32
N ALA A 17 -2.15 32.85 -11.90
CA ALA A 17 -0.73 32.56 -12.08
C ALA A 17 -0.46 31.12 -11.67
N SER A 18 -0.07 30.30 -12.64
CA SER A 18 0.52 28.99 -12.41
C SER A 18 1.80 29.24 -11.63
N ARG A 19 1.73 29.13 -10.30
CA ARG A 19 2.93 28.98 -9.49
C ARG A 19 3.45 27.59 -9.76
N ASP A 20 4.46 27.52 -10.62
CA ASP A 20 5.34 26.36 -10.75
C ASP A 20 5.80 25.96 -9.34
N LEU A 21 5.37 24.78 -8.92
CA LEU A 21 5.84 24.15 -7.69
C LEU A 21 7.08 23.32 -8.07
N PRO A 22 8.24 23.53 -7.42
CA PRO A 22 9.44 22.74 -7.69
C PRO A 22 9.23 21.26 -7.42
N ASP A 23 9.84 20.42 -8.26
CA ASP A 23 9.71 18.96 -8.36
C ASP A 23 9.94 18.20 -7.03
N ASP A 24 10.60 18.83 -6.05
CA ASP A 24 10.95 18.26 -4.75
C ASP A 24 9.73 17.96 -3.84
N ARG A 25 8.54 18.49 -4.15
CA ARG A 25 7.30 18.24 -3.39
C ARG A 25 6.52 16.98 -3.80
N ALA A 26 6.93 16.29 -4.86
CA ALA A 26 6.14 15.20 -5.43
C ALA A 26 6.31 13.84 -4.73
N ASN A 27 7.42 13.58 -4.03
CA ASN A 27 7.76 12.22 -3.61
C ASN A 27 7.20 11.80 -2.24
N VAL A 28 7.08 12.72 -1.28
CA VAL A 28 6.41 12.43 0.01
C VAL A 28 4.88 12.46 -0.14
N LEU A 29 4.37 13.23 -1.10
CA LEU A 29 2.95 13.21 -1.46
C LEU A 29 2.59 11.96 -2.26
N ARG A 30 3.55 11.27 -2.90
CA ARG A 30 3.29 10.10 -3.76
C ARG A 30 2.61 8.96 -3.00
N GLU A 31 3.07 8.66 -1.79
CA GLU A 31 2.50 7.57 -0.99
C GLU A 31 1.08 7.88 -0.47
N HIS A 32 0.74 9.15 -0.24
CA HIS A 32 -0.62 9.58 0.12
C HIS A 32 -1.50 9.89 -1.11
N MET A 33 -0.89 10.12 -2.27
CA MET A 33 -1.58 10.40 -3.54
C MET A 33 -1.96 9.10 -4.27
N MET A 34 -1.24 8.00 -4.02
CA MET A 34 -1.63 6.66 -4.51
C MET A 34 -2.87 6.10 -3.81
N THR A 35 -3.19 6.55 -2.59
CA THR A 35 -4.49 6.31 -1.94
C THR A 35 -5.60 7.22 -2.50
N GLU A 36 -5.26 8.42 -2.99
CA GLU A 36 -6.21 9.38 -3.60
C GLU A 36 -6.55 9.11 -5.08
N PHE A 37 -5.73 8.35 -5.83
CA PHE A 37 -5.98 8.07 -7.26
C PHE A 37 -7.18 7.14 -7.56
N ARG A 38 -7.93 6.71 -6.54
CA ARG A 38 -9.27 6.15 -6.74
C ARG A 38 -10.37 7.18 -7.04
N ARG A 39 -10.04 8.48 -7.09
CA ARG A 39 -11.00 9.55 -7.41
C ARG A 39 -10.91 10.01 -8.87
N ALA A 40 -11.62 9.31 -9.75
CA ALA A 40 -12.29 9.94 -10.89
C ALA A 40 -13.47 9.08 -11.36
N PRO A 41 -14.73 9.40 -10.97
CA PRO A 41 -15.86 8.95 -11.74
C PRO A 41 -16.00 9.86 -12.96
N GLU A 42 -15.65 9.36 -14.15
CA GLU A 42 -16.19 9.94 -15.37
C GLU A 42 -17.72 9.84 -15.30
N ARG A 43 -18.37 11.01 -15.14
CA ARG A 43 -19.81 11.17 -15.31
C ARG A 43 -20.17 10.80 -16.73
N ASN A 44 -20.58 9.55 -16.95
CA ASN A 44 -21.29 9.19 -18.17
C ASN A 44 -22.81 9.17 -17.91
N THR A 45 -23.45 10.18 -18.48
CA THR A 45 -24.89 10.29 -18.68
C THR A 45 -25.41 9.06 -19.42
N ALA A 46 -26.26 8.28 -18.77
CA ALA A 46 -26.91 7.12 -19.36
C ALA A 46 -27.91 7.53 -20.45
N VAL A 47 -27.80 6.91 -21.63
CA VAL A 47 -28.88 6.80 -22.63
C VAL A 47 -29.27 5.32 -22.73
N PRO A 48 -30.55 4.93 -22.56
CA PRO A 48 -30.92 3.53 -22.52
C PRO A 48 -31.18 2.96 -23.93
N ALA A 49 -30.39 1.98 -24.36
CA ALA A 49 -30.69 1.17 -25.54
C ALA A 49 -31.39 -0.15 -25.15
N ARG A 50 -32.66 -0.27 -25.53
CA ARG A 50 -33.47 -1.50 -25.46
C ARG A 50 -32.99 -2.50 -26.50
N ILE A 51 -32.66 -3.74 -26.11
CA ILE A 51 -32.55 -4.86 -27.06
C ILE A 51 -33.35 -6.07 -26.59
N ARG A 52 -34.20 -6.55 -27.51
CA ARG A 52 -35.25 -7.56 -27.35
C ARG A 52 -34.69 -8.99 -27.26
N ARG A 53 -35.33 -9.78 -26.41
CA ARG A 53 -35.22 -11.25 -26.32
C ARG A 53 -35.61 -11.92 -27.64
N ARG A 54 -34.85 -12.93 -28.07
CA ARG A 54 -35.40 -14.11 -28.77
C ARG A 54 -34.71 -15.38 -28.28
N LEU A 55 -35.55 -16.29 -27.79
CA LEU A 55 -35.25 -17.70 -27.53
C LEU A 55 -35.35 -18.49 -28.85
N ALA A 56 -34.47 -19.47 -29.04
CA ALA A 56 -34.77 -20.67 -29.82
C ALA A 56 -33.91 -21.86 -29.34
N ARG A 57 -34.50 -23.05 -29.40
CA ARG A 57 -34.12 -24.31 -28.72
C ARG A 57 -33.17 -25.20 -29.55
N ARG A 58 -32.47 -26.09 -28.82
CA ARG A 58 -31.61 -27.28 -29.10
C ARG A 58 -32.16 -28.29 -30.16
N PRO A 59 -31.48 -29.41 -30.60
CA PRO A 59 -30.46 -30.24 -29.87
C PRO A 59 -29.35 -31.06 -30.63
N SER A 60 -28.39 -31.56 -29.82
CA SER A 60 -27.65 -32.86 -29.80
C SER A 60 -26.81 -33.40 -30.99
N ARG A 61 -25.52 -33.74 -30.74
CA ARG A 61 -24.93 -35.12 -30.60
C ARG A 61 -23.38 -35.10 -30.54
N MET A 62 -22.82 -36.18 -29.97
CA MET A 62 -21.42 -36.44 -29.58
C MET A 62 -20.40 -36.49 -30.73
N ALA A 63 -19.12 -36.19 -30.44
CA ALA A 63 -17.97 -37.05 -30.80
C ALA A 63 -16.69 -36.63 -30.06
N LEU A 64 -15.93 -37.65 -29.66
CA LEU A 64 -14.64 -37.67 -28.96
C LEU A 64 -13.50 -37.65 -29.99
N ALA A 65 -12.39 -36.93 -29.73
CA ALA A 65 -10.98 -37.36 -29.90
C ALA A 65 -10.01 -36.22 -30.27
N GLY A 66 -8.92 -36.15 -29.49
CA GLY A 66 -7.55 -36.03 -30.01
C GLY A 66 -7.00 -34.64 -30.31
N ALA A 67 -6.13 -34.12 -29.44
CA ALA A 67 -4.70 -33.95 -29.72
C ALA A 67 -4.02 -33.12 -28.62
N CYS A 68 -2.98 -33.70 -28.02
CA CYS A 68 -2.03 -32.99 -27.17
C CYS A 68 -1.25 -31.97 -28.00
N VAL A 69 -1.27 -30.71 -27.57
CA VAL A 69 -0.20 -29.75 -27.87
C VAL A 69 0.33 -29.27 -26.54
N VAL A 70 1.46 -29.84 -26.13
CA VAL A 70 2.30 -29.28 -25.06
C VAL A 70 2.95 -28.03 -25.64
N ALA A 71 2.38 -26.87 -25.33
CA ALA A 71 3.07 -25.60 -25.47
C ALA A 71 3.54 -25.20 -24.06
N VAL A 72 4.82 -25.42 -23.76
CA VAL A 72 5.47 -24.82 -22.60
C VAL A 72 5.65 -23.34 -22.92
N ALA A 73 4.71 -22.51 -22.45
CA ALA A 73 4.91 -21.09 -22.29
C ALA A 73 5.04 -20.82 -20.79
N ALA A 74 6.25 -20.44 -20.37
CA ALA A 74 6.55 -19.99 -19.03
C ALA A 74 5.79 -18.68 -18.70
N ALA A 75 5.49 -18.50 -17.43
CA ALA A 75 4.88 -17.32 -16.78
C ALA A 75 3.36 -17.13 -16.96
N ALA A 76 2.58 -17.97 -16.26
CA ALA A 76 1.27 -17.55 -15.73
C ALA A 76 1.04 -18.28 -14.40
N GLY A 77 1.23 -17.58 -13.28
CA GLY A 77 0.86 -18.09 -11.96
C GLY A 77 -0.63 -18.35 -11.92
N GLY A 78 -1.02 -19.63 -11.93
CA GLY A 78 -2.41 -20.05 -11.89
C GLY A 78 -3.06 -19.68 -10.55
N PHE A 79 -4.07 -18.80 -10.60
CA PHE A 79 -4.88 -18.42 -9.46
C PHE A 79 -5.82 -19.56 -9.06
N ALA A 80 -5.47 -20.30 -8.01
CA ALA A 80 -6.44 -21.11 -7.28
C ALA A 80 -7.08 -20.24 -6.19
N ILE A 81 -8.19 -19.56 -6.53
CA ILE A 81 -9.06 -18.93 -5.53
C ILE A 81 -9.85 -20.07 -4.87
N VAL A 82 -9.50 -20.39 -3.63
CA VAL A 82 -10.38 -21.25 -2.81
C VAL A 82 -11.53 -20.36 -2.35
N SER A 83 -12.66 -20.42 -3.06
CA SER A 83 -13.90 -19.75 -2.64
C SER A 83 -14.41 -20.40 -1.34
N ALA A 84 -13.98 -19.85 -0.21
CA ALA A 84 -14.53 -20.18 1.09
C ALA A 84 -15.68 -19.21 1.40
N THR A 85 -16.82 -19.76 1.79
CA THR A 85 -17.98 -19.05 2.32
C THR A 85 -17.53 -17.96 3.31
N SER A 86 -17.90 -16.71 3.04
CA SER A 86 -17.67 -15.59 3.94
C SER A 86 -18.21 -15.93 5.33
N SER A 87 -17.33 -15.95 6.33
CA SER A 87 -17.74 -16.07 7.72
C SER A 87 -18.34 -14.73 8.17
N PRO A 88 -19.47 -14.70 8.89
CA PRO A 88 -20.01 -13.45 9.40
C PRO A 88 -19.00 -12.84 10.39
N GLY A 89 -18.38 -11.72 10.01
CA GLY A 89 -17.64 -10.84 10.94
C GLY A 89 -16.11 -10.98 11.00
N GLY A 90 -15.42 -11.53 10.00
CA GLY A 90 -13.95 -11.53 9.97
C GLY A 90 -13.32 -12.21 8.75
N ALA A 91 -12.01 -12.49 8.83
CA ALA A 91 -11.27 -13.16 7.78
C ALA A 91 -11.80 -14.57 7.52
N THR A 92 -11.56 -15.12 6.32
CA THR A 92 -11.88 -16.52 6.03
C THR A 92 -11.16 -17.47 6.99
N PRO A 93 -11.70 -18.67 7.31
CA PRO A 93 -11.07 -19.59 8.25
C PRO A 93 -9.64 -20.02 7.88
N ALA A 94 -9.29 -20.01 6.60
CA ALA A 94 -7.92 -20.28 6.14
C ALA A 94 -6.99 -19.09 6.42
N ALA A 95 -7.42 -17.87 6.09
CA ALA A 95 -6.66 -16.65 6.34
C ALA A 95 -6.46 -16.40 7.84
N ALA A 96 -7.52 -16.54 8.64
CA ALA A 96 -7.46 -16.38 10.10
C ALA A 96 -6.44 -17.34 10.76
N ARG A 97 -6.41 -18.60 10.33
CA ARG A 97 -5.42 -19.58 10.82
C ARG A 97 -3.99 -19.22 10.43
N LEU A 98 -3.77 -18.72 9.21
CA LEU A 98 -2.45 -18.25 8.79
C LEU A 98 -2.02 -17.03 9.61
N LEU A 99 -2.88 -16.01 9.73
CA LEU A 99 -2.63 -14.80 10.52
C LEU A 99 -2.33 -15.12 11.98
N ALA A 100 -3.02 -16.08 12.59
CA ALA A 100 -2.73 -16.52 13.95
C ALA A 100 -1.32 -17.14 14.08
N ARG A 101 -0.88 -17.91 13.08
CA ARG A 101 0.49 -18.47 13.03
C ARG A 101 1.54 -17.37 12.83
N ILE A 102 1.29 -16.43 11.91
CA ILE A 102 2.16 -15.27 11.67
C ILE A 102 2.29 -14.45 12.96
N ALA A 103 1.18 -14.15 13.64
CA ALA A 103 1.19 -13.42 14.90
C ALA A 103 2.00 -14.14 15.99
N THR A 104 1.87 -15.47 16.08
CA THR A 104 2.64 -16.27 17.03
C THR A 104 4.14 -16.24 16.72
N ALA A 105 4.51 -16.34 15.44
CA ALA A 105 5.90 -16.26 15.02
C ALA A 105 6.49 -14.87 15.26
N ALA A 106 5.72 -13.80 14.98
CA ALA A 106 6.11 -12.42 15.24
C ALA A 106 6.34 -12.17 16.73
N GLU A 107 5.45 -12.67 17.60
CA GLU A 107 5.56 -12.50 19.06
C GLU A 107 6.80 -13.20 19.66
N GLN A 108 7.28 -14.27 19.02
CA GLN A 108 8.48 -15.01 19.43
C GLN A 108 9.79 -14.32 18.99
N GLN A 109 9.72 -13.29 18.14
CA GLN A 109 10.91 -12.55 17.74
C GLN A 109 11.49 -11.76 18.92
N SER A 110 12.82 -11.61 18.92
CA SER A 110 13.50 -10.81 19.93
C SER A 110 13.13 -9.34 19.77
N SER A 111 12.80 -8.68 20.88
CA SER A 111 12.57 -7.22 20.89
C SER A 111 13.92 -6.49 20.90
N PRO A 112 14.28 -5.77 19.84
CA PRO A 112 15.55 -5.05 19.80
C PRO A 112 15.54 -3.88 20.79
N GLN A 113 16.64 -3.72 21.53
CA GLN A 113 16.91 -2.54 22.33
C GLN A 113 17.45 -1.45 21.40
N VAL A 114 16.67 -0.39 21.22
CA VAL A 114 16.98 0.71 20.31
C VAL A 114 16.86 2.05 21.04
N ARG A 115 17.76 2.98 20.73
CA ARG A 115 17.77 4.35 21.27
C ARG A 115 16.98 5.30 20.38
N ASP A 116 16.44 6.36 20.98
CA ASP A 116 15.64 7.36 20.26
C ASP A 116 16.40 8.10 19.15
N SER A 117 17.73 8.17 19.28
CA SER A 117 18.61 8.80 18.29
C SER A 117 18.95 7.91 17.10
N GLU A 118 18.51 6.65 17.09
CA GLU A 118 18.80 5.69 16.02
C GLU A 118 17.76 5.77 14.90
N PHE A 119 18.04 5.04 13.83
CA PHE A 119 17.23 4.99 12.62
C PHE A 119 16.88 3.55 12.28
N MET A 120 15.66 3.32 11.83
CA MET A 120 15.28 2.10 11.12
C MET A 120 15.82 2.20 9.70
N TYR A 121 16.69 1.27 9.31
CA TYR A 121 17.12 1.06 7.95
C TYR A 121 16.27 -0.03 7.31
N ILE A 122 15.70 0.24 6.14
CA ILE A 122 14.99 -0.74 5.31
C ILE A 122 15.58 -0.66 3.90
N ARG A 123 15.89 -1.82 3.33
CA ARG A 123 16.28 -2.00 1.94
C ARG A 123 15.29 -2.93 1.25
N SER A 124 14.80 -2.51 0.10
CA SER A 124 13.80 -3.23 -0.68
C SER A 124 14.04 -3.10 -2.18
N GLU A 125 13.44 -4.01 -2.94
CA GLU A 125 13.15 -3.79 -4.35
C GLU A 125 11.68 -3.38 -4.47
N VAL A 126 11.39 -2.35 -5.25
CA VAL A 126 10.05 -1.80 -5.42
C VAL A 126 9.75 -1.51 -6.88
N ALA A 127 8.50 -1.67 -7.25
CA ALA A 127 7.94 -1.18 -8.49
C ALA A 127 6.51 -0.70 -8.20
N PHE A 128 6.20 0.53 -8.56
CA PHE A 128 4.87 1.10 -8.40
C PHE A 128 4.38 1.67 -9.72
N ALA A 129 3.07 1.66 -9.93
CA ALA A 129 2.46 2.32 -11.05
C ALA A 129 2.38 3.81 -10.76
N SER A 130 2.89 4.65 -11.66
CA SER A 130 2.81 6.09 -11.53
C SER A 130 2.18 6.73 -12.76
N TYR A 131 1.40 7.79 -12.54
CA TYR A 131 0.90 8.62 -13.64
C TYR A 131 2.02 9.56 -14.06
N THR A 132 2.46 9.42 -15.30
CA THR A 132 3.31 10.42 -15.95
C THR A 132 2.44 11.55 -16.50
N ASN A 133 2.92 12.79 -16.36
CA ASN A 133 2.16 13.97 -16.80
C ASN A 133 1.68 13.81 -18.26
N GLY A 134 0.37 13.88 -18.46
CA GLY A 134 -0.28 13.77 -19.77
C GLY A 134 -0.66 12.36 -20.22
N SER A 135 -0.32 11.30 -19.46
CA SER A 135 -0.78 9.94 -19.75
C SER A 135 -2.06 9.61 -18.96
N PRO A 136 -3.15 9.17 -19.62
CA PRO A 136 -4.34 8.70 -18.93
C PRO A 136 -4.16 7.31 -18.29
N THR A 137 -3.10 6.59 -18.67
CA THR A 137 -2.78 5.26 -18.16
C THR A 137 -1.53 5.33 -17.29
N PRO A 138 -1.57 4.80 -16.06
CA PRO A 138 -0.38 4.74 -15.23
C PRO A 138 0.62 3.74 -15.84
N THR A 139 1.90 4.03 -15.66
CA THR A 139 2.99 3.15 -16.09
C THR A 139 3.67 2.57 -14.86
N MET A 140 3.83 1.24 -14.85
CA MET A 140 4.62 0.57 -13.81
C MET A 140 6.09 0.92 -13.97
N ASP A 141 6.71 1.37 -12.89
CA ASP A 141 8.15 1.58 -12.84
C ASP A 141 8.89 0.24 -13.05
N LYS A 142 10.12 0.33 -13.55
CA LYS A 142 11.00 -0.85 -13.52
C LYS A 142 11.31 -1.17 -12.07
N LEU A 143 11.41 -2.46 -11.75
CA LEU A 143 11.86 -2.88 -10.43
C LEU A 143 13.24 -2.26 -10.13
N HIS A 144 13.33 -1.55 -9.01
CA HIS A 144 14.53 -0.86 -8.60
C HIS A 144 14.70 -0.88 -7.08
N GLU A 145 15.94 -0.64 -6.66
CA GLU A 145 16.27 -0.62 -5.25
C GLU A 145 15.82 0.68 -4.58
N ARG A 146 15.24 0.52 -3.40
CA ARG A 146 14.88 1.58 -2.47
C ARG A 146 15.56 1.33 -1.13
N GLN A 147 16.13 2.38 -0.56
CA GLN A 147 16.75 2.35 0.76
C GLN A 147 16.30 3.53 1.59
N VAL A 148 15.78 3.26 2.78
CA VAL A 148 15.29 4.31 3.66
C VAL A 148 15.89 4.21 5.05
N TRP A 149 16.10 5.37 5.67
CA TRP A 149 16.50 5.57 7.05
C TRP A 149 15.45 6.44 7.75
N LEU A 150 14.58 5.81 8.53
CA LEU A 150 13.49 6.47 9.25
C LEU A 150 13.88 6.69 10.71
N PRO A 151 13.61 7.86 11.31
CA PRO A 151 13.92 8.12 12.71
C PRO A 151 13.11 7.21 13.64
N VAL A 152 13.74 6.71 14.70
CA VAL A 152 13.11 5.77 15.65
C VAL A 152 12.01 6.43 16.49
N ALA A 153 12.20 7.69 16.91
CA ALA A 153 11.36 8.28 17.96
C ALA A 153 10.67 9.60 17.62
N ASN A 154 11.21 10.39 16.69
CA ASN A 154 10.69 11.73 16.45
C ASN A 154 10.68 12.06 14.96
N VAL A 155 9.48 12.31 14.43
CA VAL A 155 9.27 12.64 13.01
C VAL A 155 10.00 13.91 12.55
N CYS A 156 10.41 14.79 13.48
CA CYS A 156 11.23 15.98 13.17
C CYS A 156 12.71 15.69 12.97
N VAL A 157 13.18 14.48 13.29
CA VAL A 157 14.54 14.07 12.96
C VAL A 157 14.57 13.69 11.48
N THR A 158 15.43 14.36 10.71
CA THR A 158 15.52 14.16 9.27
C THR A 158 16.00 12.75 8.94
N GLY A 159 15.15 12.00 8.25
CA GLY A 159 15.50 10.71 7.66
C GLY A 159 16.20 10.88 6.31
N LEU A 160 16.48 9.75 5.67
CA LEU A 160 17.09 9.71 4.35
C LEU A 160 16.41 8.66 3.49
N LEU A 161 16.17 8.97 2.24
CA LEU A 161 15.75 8.05 1.20
C LEU A 161 16.82 8.06 0.10
N ILE A 162 17.23 6.88 -0.34
CA ILE A 162 17.99 6.68 -1.56
C ILE A 162 17.18 5.77 -2.48
N GLU A 163 16.85 6.26 -3.66
CA GLU A 163 16.03 5.56 -4.63
C GLU A 163 16.47 5.96 -6.04
N GLU A 164 16.66 4.98 -6.93
CA GLU A 164 17.19 5.21 -8.29
C GLU A 164 18.51 6.00 -8.36
N GLY A 165 19.31 5.96 -7.29
CA GLY A 165 20.57 6.70 -7.17
C GLY A 165 20.42 8.14 -6.67
N GLU A 166 19.19 8.63 -6.52
CA GLU A 166 18.89 9.95 -5.97
C GLU A 166 18.78 9.90 -4.45
N SER A 167 19.32 10.94 -3.80
CA SER A 167 19.36 11.07 -2.34
C SER A 167 18.41 12.18 -1.89
N THR A 168 17.37 11.81 -1.15
CA THR A 168 16.32 12.72 -0.68
C THR A 168 16.27 12.77 0.84
N LEU A 169 16.37 13.97 1.41
CA LEU A 169 16.17 14.18 2.85
C LEU A 169 14.69 14.04 3.21
N LEU A 170 14.36 13.11 4.11
CA LEU A 170 13.02 12.93 4.63
C LEU A 170 12.83 13.84 5.84
N SER A 171 12.56 15.11 5.56
CA SER A 171 12.29 16.14 6.55
C SER A 171 10.80 16.48 6.55
N PRO A 172 10.15 16.65 7.72
CA PRO A 172 8.77 17.15 7.75
C PRO A 172 8.68 18.64 7.39
N TYR A 173 9.82 19.32 7.33
CA TYR A 173 9.95 20.69 6.86
C TYR A 173 10.45 20.72 5.41
N THR A 174 10.11 21.78 4.69
CA THR A 174 10.53 21.97 3.29
C THR A 174 12.06 21.95 3.19
N VAL A 175 12.60 21.26 2.20
CA VAL A 175 14.04 21.29 1.89
C VAL A 175 14.23 22.04 0.58
N ILE A 176 15.07 23.08 0.57
CA ILE A 176 15.41 23.86 -0.63
C ILE A 176 16.93 23.83 -0.78
N ASN A 177 17.42 23.36 -1.92
CA ASN A 177 18.86 23.25 -2.22
C ASN A 177 19.63 22.54 -1.08
N GLY A 178 19.07 21.42 -0.58
CA GLY A 178 19.65 20.64 0.50
C GLY A 178 19.59 21.28 1.90
N LYS A 179 18.90 22.42 2.06
CA LYS A 179 18.74 23.09 3.36
C LYS A 179 17.30 23.01 3.84
N ILE A 180 17.13 22.66 5.11
CA ILE A 180 15.83 22.65 5.78
C ILE A 180 15.35 24.09 5.99
N VAL A 181 14.12 24.36 5.57
CA VAL A 181 13.43 25.64 5.72
C VAL A 181 12.27 25.43 6.69
N HIS A 182 12.41 25.99 7.87
CA HIS A 182 11.34 26.00 8.86
C HIS A 182 10.23 26.98 8.48
N PRO A 183 8.97 26.70 8.88
CA PRO A 183 7.85 27.60 8.64
C PRO A 183 8.09 28.97 9.31
N SER A 184 7.61 30.03 8.66
CA SER A 184 7.68 31.39 9.18
C SER A 184 6.70 31.59 10.34
N PRO A 185 6.88 32.61 11.21
CA PRO A 185 5.91 32.92 12.26
C PRO A 185 4.49 33.11 11.70
N GLY A 186 3.53 32.33 12.19
CA GLY A 186 2.14 32.35 11.74
C GLY A 186 1.77 31.25 10.74
N GLU A 187 2.75 30.54 10.17
CA GLU A 187 2.51 29.32 9.41
C GLU A 187 2.34 28.11 10.34
N PRO A 188 1.48 27.14 10.00
CA PRO A 188 1.32 25.93 10.81
C PRO A 188 2.64 25.14 10.87
N ALA A 189 3.16 24.96 12.08
CA ALA A 189 4.32 24.11 12.31
C ALA A 189 3.92 22.63 12.42
N VAL A 190 4.80 21.74 11.96
CA VAL A 190 4.65 20.30 12.18
C VAL A 190 4.82 20.01 13.66
N ARG A 191 3.90 19.22 14.23
CA ARG A 191 4.03 18.73 15.60
C ARG A 191 5.06 17.63 15.64
N CYS A 192 6.23 17.92 16.22
CA CYS A 192 7.24 16.92 16.50
C CYS A 192 6.73 15.92 17.55
N GLY A 193 7.10 14.65 17.40
CA GLY A 193 6.65 13.58 18.28
C GLY A 193 6.80 12.22 17.62
N GLU A 194 6.19 11.20 18.23
CA GLU A 194 6.30 9.80 17.82
C GLU A 194 5.66 9.51 16.45
N GLY A 195 4.95 10.45 15.84
CA GLY A 195 4.31 10.27 14.54
C GLY A 195 2.84 9.89 14.65
N THR A 196 2.30 9.33 13.56
CA THR A 196 0.88 8.96 13.44
C THR A 196 0.75 7.61 12.76
N VAL A 197 -0.45 7.02 12.75
CA VAL A 197 -0.68 5.73 12.08
C VAL A 197 -0.32 5.79 10.59
N ASN A 198 -0.52 6.94 9.95
CA ASN A 198 -0.17 7.20 8.53
C ASN A 198 1.29 7.66 8.32
N GLY A 199 2.08 7.74 9.40
CA GLY A 199 3.49 8.11 9.36
C GLY A 199 4.18 7.63 10.64
N PRO A 200 4.30 6.31 10.85
CA PRO A 200 4.66 5.74 12.13
C PRO A 200 6.17 5.83 12.38
N THR A 201 6.55 6.21 13.60
CA THR A 201 7.91 5.88 14.11
C THR A 201 7.88 4.55 14.85
N TYR A 202 9.06 4.00 15.15
CA TYR A 202 9.16 2.82 16.01
C TYR A 202 8.54 3.05 17.39
N ARG A 203 8.70 4.26 17.97
CA ARG A 203 8.11 4.59 19.28
C ARG A 203 6.58 4.64 19.25
N LEU A 204 5.99 5.17 18.17
CA LEU A 204 4.54 5.07 17.99
C LEU A 204 4.11 3.60 17.92
N LEU A 205 4.78 2.78 17.11
CA LEU A 205 4.44 1.35 17.02
C LEU A 205 4.54 0.65 18.39
N GLN A 206 5.46 1.07 19.25
CA GLN A 206 5.55 0.55 20.62
C GLN A 206 4.43 1.01 21.55
N SER A 207 3.85 2.19 21.30
CA SER A 207 2.76 2.75 22.12
C SER A 207 1.37 2.30 21.67
N LEU A 208 1.25 1.70 20.49
CA LEU A 208 -0.02 1.15 20.00
C LEU A 208 -0.61 0.07 20.94
N PRO A 209 -1.94 0.00 21.08
CA PRO A 209 -2.61 -1.08 21.81
C PRO A 209 -2.21 -2.46 21.28
N THR A 210 -1.95 -3.40 22.19
CA THR A 210 -1.63 -4.79 21.82
C THR A 210 -2.81 -5.75 21.94
N ASP A 211 -3.97 -5.26 22.41
CA ASP A 211 -5.24 -5.98 22.23
C ASP A 211 -5.72 -5.82 20.78
N PRO A 212 -5.95 -6.92 20.03
CA PRO A 212 -6.28 -6.85 18.61
C PRO A 212 -7.57 -6.09 18.29
N ARG A 213 -8.57 -6.13 19.17
CA ARG A 213 -9.85 -5.42 18.96
C ARG A 213 -9.70 -3.95 19.24
N ALA A 214 -9.02 -3.58 20.34
CA ALA A 214 -8.73 -2.20 20.66
C ALA A 214 -7.86 -1.54 19.57
N LEU A 215 -6.87 -2.26 19.06
CA LEU A 215 -6.02 -1.79 17.95
C LEU A 215 -6.83 -1.60 16.67
N LEU A 216 -7.65 -2.57 16.29
CA LEU A 216 -8.48 -2.44 15.09
C LEU A 216 -9.50 -1.30 15.22
N ASN A 217 -10.10 -1.11 16.39
CA ASN A 217 -11.02 0.00 16.65
C ASN A 217 -10.32 1.36 16.58
N LEU A 218 -9.07 1.45 17.06
CA LEU A 218 -8.25 2.64 16.91
C LEU A 218 -8.03 2.97 15.43
N ILE A 219 -7.67 1.96 14.63
CA ILE A 219 -7.45 2.14 13.18
C ILE A 219 -8.73 2.60 12.48
N TYR A 220 -9.87 1.96 12.72
CA TYR A 220 -11.15 2.40 12.14
C TYR A 220 -11.54 3.84 12.53
N ALA A 221 -11.20 4.27 13.74
CA ALA A 221 -11.47 5.62 14.20
C ALA A 221 -10.54 6.64 13.52
N ASP A 222 -9.26 6.29 13.35
CA ASP A 222 -8.26 7.16 12.74
C ASP A 222 -8.51 7.36 11.23
N THR A 223 -8.96 6.31 10.54
CA THR A 223 -9.23 6.34 9.09
C THR A 223 -10.67 6.69 8.74
N GLN A 224 -11.45 7.21 9.70
CA GLN A 224 -12.85 7.49 9.48
C GLN A 224 -13.05 8.54 8.38
N GLY A 225 -13.68 8.13 7.27
CA GLY A 225 -13.95 8.99 6.11
C GLY A 225 -12.89 8.90 5.00
N GLU A 226 -11.81 8.15 5.24
CA GLU A 226 -10.81 7.77 4.25
C GLU A 226 -11.26 6.54 3.46
N GLY A 227 -10.47 6.14 2.45
CA GLY A 227 -10.69 4.89 1.75
C GLY A 227 -12.05 4.73 1.07
N GLN A 228 -12.73 5.80 0.64
CA GLN A 228 -14.11 5.78 0.10
C GLN A 228 -14.38 4.68 -0.93
N ALA A 229 -13.34 4.33 -1.67
CA ALA A 229 -13.37 3.42 -2.79
C ALA A 229 -13.02 1.95 -2.39
N VAL A 230 -12.44 1.74 -1.20
CA VAL A 230 -12.31 0.43 -0.54
C VAL A 230 -13.33 0.18 0.57
N GLY A 231 -13.91 1.23 1.14
CA GLY A 231 -14.68 1.15 2.36
C GLY A 231 -13.81 0.93 3.59
N PRO A 232 -14.40 0.98 4.80
CA PRO A 232 -13.66 1.00 6.06
C PRO A 232 -12.81 -0.26 6.29
N ASP A 233 -13.31 -1.44 5.90
CA ASP A 233 -12.58 -2.71 6.10
C ASP A 233 -11.34 -2.81 5.22
N GLY A 234 -11.45 -2.35 3.96
CA GLY A 234 -10.31 -2.34 3.06
C GLY A 234 -9.31 -1.25 3.43
N GLU A 235 -9.77 -0.10 3.92
CA GLU A 235 -8.90 0.93 4.47
C GLU A 235 -8.15 0.43 5.70
N ALA A 236 -8.84 -0.18 6.67
CA ALA A 236 -8.20 -0.77 7.84
C ALA A 236 -7.18 -1.85 7.47
N PHE A 237 -7.45 -2.63 6.41
CA PHE A 237 -6.44 -3.55 5.86
C PHE A 237 -5.24 -2.73 5.36
N THR A 238 -5.42 -1.82 4.40
CA THR A 238 -4.35 -0.97 3.86
C THR A 238 -3.49 -0.32 4.96
N THR A 239 -4.11 0.30 5.96
CA THR A 239 -3.41 0.94 7.09
C THR A 239 -2.55 -0.04 7.88
N ILE A 240 -3.04 -1.26 8.17
CA ILE A 240 -2.20 -2.28 8.82
C ILE A 240 -1.02 -2.67 7.92
N GLY A 241 -1.22 -2.73 6.61
CA GLY A 241 -0.17 -2.94 5.61
C GLY A 241 0.90 -1.85 5.67
N ASP A 242 0.48 -0.58 5.69
CA ASP A 242 1.37 0.58 5.80
C ASP A 242 2.21 0.56 7.08
N LEU A 243 1.62 0.14 8.21
CA LEU A 243 2.32 -0.02 9.48
C LEU A 243 3.39 -1.12 9.48
N ILE A 244 3.33 -2.09 8.55
CA ILE A 244 4.28 -3.22 8.49
C ILE A 244 5.24 -3.17 7.30
N ARG A 245 4.91 -2.48 6.19
CA ARG A 245 5.65 -2.59 4.92
C ARG A 245 7.04 -1.98 4.96
N GLU A 246 7.19 -0.79 5.55
CA GLU A 246 8.46 -0.04 5.61
C GLU A 246 8.88 0.22 7.05
N ALA A 247 8.70 -0.78 7.92
CA ALA A 247 8.96 -0.65 9.34
C ALA A 247 9.62 -1.91 9.94
N ILE A 248 10.37 -1.71 11.02
CA ILE A 248 10.68 -2.79 11.98
C ILE A 248 9.63 -2.70 13.08
N VAL A 249 8.67 -3.62 13.10
CA VAL A 249 7.58 -3.55 14.07
C VAL A 249 7.97 -4.28 15.37
N PRO A 250 7.74 -3.69 16.56
CA PRO A 250 7.93 -4.38 17.83
C PRO A 250 7.17 -5.72 17.86
N PRO A 251 7.75 -6.83 18.34
CA PRO A 251 7.16 -8.18 18.27
C PRO A 251 5.71 -8.28 18.73
N ARG A 252 5.37 -7.67 19.87
CA ARG A 252 3.99 -7.68 20.42
C ARG A 252 3.03 -6.86 19.56
N THR A 253 3.47 -5.71 19.05
CA THR A 253 2.68 -4.87 18.14
C THR A 253 2.45 -5.59 16.81
N ALA A 254 3.47 -6.22 16.23
CA ALA A 254 3.36 -6.99 15.00
C ALA A 254 2.33 -8.12 15.18
N ALA A 255 2.42 -8.87 16.29
CA ALA A 255 1.44 -9.91 16.61
C ALA A 255 0.01 -9.36 16.76
N ALA A 256 -0.15 -8.19 17.38
CA ALA A 256 -1.45 -7.53 17.51
C ALA A 256 -2.01 -7.09 16.16
N LEU A 257 -1.18 -6.50 15.28
CA LEU A 257 -1.56 -6.09 13.92
C LEU A 257 -2.04 -7.29 13.08
N TYR A 258 -1.33 -8.41 13.10
CA TYR A 258 -1.75 -9.61 12.37
C TYR A 258 -3.03 -10.24 12.96
N ARG A 259 -3.20 -10.22 14.29
CA ARG A 259 -4.44 -10.66 14.94
C ARG A 259 -5.60 -9.71 14.62
N ALA A 260 -5.36 -8.41 14.54
CA ALA A 260 -6.35 -7.40 14.14
C ALA A 260 -6.80 -7.62 12.70
N ALA A 261 -5.86 -7.86 11.77
CA ALA A 261 -6.17 -8.20 10.39
C ALA A 261 -7.06 -9.45 10.25
N ALA A 262 -6.98 -10.40 11.19
CA ALA A 262 -7.84 -11.59 11.17
C ALA A 262 -9.30 -11.29 11.53
N LEU A 263 -9.57 -10.14 12.16
CA LEU A 263 -10.91 -9.65 12.49
C LEU A 263 -11.54 -8.85 11.33
N ILE A 264 -10.76 -8.49 10.31
CA ILE A 264 -11.26 -7.70 9.18
C ILE A 264 -12.10 -8.59 8.24
N PRO A 265 -13.36 -8.25 7.97
CA PRO A 265 -14.19 -8.94 6.99
C PRO A 265 -13.56 -8.91 5.58
N GLY A 266 -13.61 -10.04 4.89
CA GLY A 266 -13.16 -10.13 3.48
C GLY A 266 -11.68 -10.46 3.29
N VAL A 267 -10.89 -10.60 4.36
CA VAL A 267 -9.50 -11.08 4.25
C VAL A 267 -9.47 -12.57 3.89
N THR A 268 -8.76 -12.89 2.81
CA THR A 268 -8.68 -14.23 2.22
C THR A 268 -7.24 -14.74 2.17
N LEU A 269 -7.09 -16.07 2.06
CA LEU A 269 -5.79 -16.71 1.88
C LEU A 269 -5.47 -16.80 0.38
N VAL A 270 -4.25 -16.42 0.02
CA VAL A 270 -3.67 -16.63 -1.30
C VAL A 270 -2.53 -17.64 -1.15
N GLY A 271 -2.69 -18.79 -1.80
CA GLY A 271 -1.85 -19.97 -1.58
C GLY A 271 -0.37 -19.76 -1.90
N HIS A 272 0.05 -20.13 -3.12
CA HIS A 272 1.43 -19.96 -3.54
C HIS A 272 1.61 -18.68 -4.32
N VAL A 273 2.54 -17.84 -3.87
CA VAL A 273 2.93 -16.60 -4.51
C VAL A 273 4.46 -16.45 -4.47
N THR A 274 4.99 -15.48 -5.20
CA THR A 274 6.36 -14.98 -5.06
C THR A 274 6.33 -13.47 -4.88
N ASN A 275 7.27 -12.90 -4.14
CA ASN A 275 7.45 -11.45 -4.06
C ASN A 275 8.16 -10.91 -5.33
N ALA A 276 8.42 -9.60 -5.38
CA ALA A 276 8.99 -8.92 -6.56
C ALA A 276 10.34 -9.49 -7.04
N VAL A 277 11.14 -10.07 -6.14
CA VAL A 277 12.45 -10.70 -6.48
C VAL A 277 12.37 -12.22 -6.65
N GLY A 278 11.16 -12.78 -6.75
CA GLY A 278 10.93 -14.20 -7.00
C GLY A 278 11.06 -15.10 -5.77
N ARG A 279 11.18 -14.57 -4.56
CA ARG A 279 11.21 -15.40 -3.34
C ARG A 279 9.83 -16.01 -3.09
N PRO A 280 9.73 -17.33 -2.88
CA PRO A 280 8.45 -18.00 -2.68
C PRO A 280 7.83 -17.64 -1.32
N GLY A 281 6.51 -17.44 -1.33
CA GLY A 281 5.74 -17.03 -0.16
C GLY A 281 4.35 -17.63 -0.09
N ILE A 282 3.61 -17.16 0.91
CA ILE A 282 2.18 -17.34 1.13
C ILE A 282 1.60 -15.98 1.46
N ALA A 283 0.41 -15.65 0.95
CA ALA A 283 -0.14 -14.32 1.13
C ALA A 283 -1.53 -14.34 1.76
N ILE A 284 -1.88 -13.24 2.41
CA ILE A 284 -3.26 -12.86 2.65
C ILE A 284 -3.63 -11.73 1.70
N ALA A 285 -4.89 -11.63 1.35
CA ALA A 285 -5.38 -10.57 0.49
C ALA A 285 -6.72 -10.03 0.94
N TRP A 286 -6.90 -8.73 0.74
CA TRP A 286 -8.20 -8.09 0.76
C TRP A 286 -8.55 -7.64 -0.66
N THR A 287 -9.76 -7.95 -1.12
CA THR A 287 -10.20 -7.70 -2.51
C THR A 287 -11.58 -7.06 -2.52
N ASN A 288 -11.76 -6.06 -3.39
CA ASN A 288 -13.08 -5.57 -3.77
C ASN A 288 -13.22 -5.46 -5.30
N SER A 289 -14.28 -4.80 -5.77
CA SER A 289 -14.51 -4.60 -7.21
C SER A 289 -13.44 -3.75 -7.88
N GLN A 290 -12.71 -2.91 -7.14
CA GLN A 290 -11.75 -1.97 -7.70
C GLN A 290 -10.33 -2.49 -7.69
N GLY A 291 -9.94 -3.24 -6.67
CA GLY A 291 -8.57 -3.72 -6.55
C GLY A 291 -8.39 -4.81 -5.52
N ARG A 292 -7.14 -5.21 -5.37
CA ARG A 292 -6.70 -6.22 -4.40
C ARG A 292 -5.34 -5.82 -3.86
N SER A 293 -5.18 -5.93 -2.56
CA SER A 293 -3.90 -5.79 -1.88
C SER A 293 -3.51 -7.13 -1.25
N GLU A 294 -2.26 -7.53 -1.42
CA GLU A 294 -1.70 -8.78 -0.90
C GLU A 294 -0.50 -8.51 0.00
N TRP A 295 -0.46 -9.13 1.17
CA TRP A 295 0.77 -9.18 1.99
C TRP A 295 1.41 -10.54 1.87
N ILE A 296 2.69 -10.56 1.51
CA ILE A 296 3.43 -11.77 1.19
C ILE A 296 4.35 -12.11 2.36
N PHE A 297 4.25 -13.35 2.84
CA PHE A 297 5.03 -13.86 3.95
C PHE A 297 5.93 -15.01 3.50
N ASP A 298 7.14 -15.09 4.07
CA ASP A 298 8.02 -16.24 3.92
C ASP A 298 7.35 -17.49 4.50
N ARG A 299 7.41 -18.62 3.78
CA ARG A 299 6.71 -19.85 4.20
C ARG A 299 7.31 -20.50 5.44
N ALA A 300 8.61 -20.34 5.64
CA ALA A 300 9.34 -20.97 6.72
C ALA A 300 9.34 -20.08 7.97
N THR A 301 9.66 -18.79 7.79
CA THR A 301 9.82 -17.87 8.93
C THR A 301 8.54 -17.09 9.26
N LEU A 302 7.56 -17.05 8.34
CA LEU A 302 6.36 -16.22 8.45
C LEU A 302 6.65 -14.72 8.61
N GLN A 303 7.83 -14.27 8.22
CA GLN A 303 8.17 -12.85 8.14
C GLN A 303 7.52 -12.22 6.90
N PHE A 304 7.10 -10.97 7.01
CA PHE A 304 6.68 -10.18 5.86
C PHE A 304 7.87 -9.98 4.91
N ILE A 305 7.68 -10.25 3.62
CA ILE A 305 8.74 -10.20 2.60
C ILE A 305 8.36 -9.34 1.40
N GLY A 306 7.24 -8.63 1.45
CA GLY A 306 6.77 -7.75 0.39
C GLY A 306 5.25 -7.74 0.29
N GLU A 307 4.75 -6.95 -0.64
CA GLU A 307 3.33 -6.83 -0.94
C GLU A 307 3.11 -6.74 -2.44
N ARG A 308 1.85 -6.92 -2.84
CA ARG A 308 1.44 -6.72 -4.22
C ARG A 308 0.05 -6.11 -4.28
N ASP A 309 -0.09 -5.08 -5.11
CA ASP A 309 -1.36 -4.40 -5.36
C ASP A 309 -1.80 -4.58 -6.81
N TYR A 310 -3.12 -4.68 -6.98
CA TYR A 310 -3.77 -4.86 -8.26
C TYR A 310 -4.88 -3.83 -8.43
N ASP A 311 -4.95 -3.26 -9.63
CA ASP A 311 -6.15 -2.63 -10.16
C ASP A 311 -6.96 -3.69 -10.94
N ASN A 312 -8.14 -4.02 -10.41
CA ASN A 312 -9.01 -5.03 -11.00
C ASN A 312 -9.71 -4.53 -12.27
N ASN A 313 -9.93 -3.22 -12.41
CA ASN A 313 -10.53 -2.64 -13.62
C ASN A 313 -9.52 -2.65 -14.77
N ALA A 314 -8.29 -2.24 -14.49
CA ALA A 314 -7.20 -2.22 -15.45
C ALA A 314 -6.58 -3.61 -15.69
N HIS A 315 -6.91 -4.60 -14.86
CA HIS A 315 -6.34 -5.95 -14.85
C HIS A 315 -4.80 -5.92 -14.76
N GLN A 316 -4.26 -5.01 -13.95
CA GLN A 316 -2.84 -4.72 -13.89
C GLN A 316 -2.32 -4.72 -12.46
N VAL A 317 -1.06 -5.10 -12.29
CA VAL A 317 -0.32 -4.89 -11.04
C VAL A 317 0.06 -3.42 -10.95
N THR A 318 -0.19 -2.81 -9.80
CA THR A 318 0.09 -1.40 -9.52
C THR A 318 1.14 -1.20 -8.43
N GLY A 319 1.51 -2.27 -7.73
CA GLY A 319 2.58 -2.29 -6.74
C GLY A 319 3.13 -3.71 -6.63
N ASP A 320 4.45 -3.88 -6.59
CA ASP A 320 5.09 -5.15 -6.27
C ASP A 320 6.40 -4.86 -5.54
N THR A 321 6.56 -5.42 -4.34
CA THR A 321 7.71 -5.11 -3.49
C THR A 321 8.38 -6.37 -2.95
N ALA A 322 9.62 -6.20 -2.50
CA ALA A 322 10.36 -7.20 -1.76
C ALA A 322 11.23 -6.58 -0.69
N ILE A 323 11.04 -6.98 0.57
CA ILE A 323 11.96 -6.60 1.66
C ILE A 323 13.22 -7.46 1.58
N LEU A 324 14.37 -6.81 1.47
CA LEU A 324 15.67 -7.46 1.37
C LEU A 324 16.42 -7.44 2.71
N GLN A 325 16.37 -6.32 3.42
CA GLN A 325 17.10 -6.14 4.68
C GLN A 325 16.43 -5.10 5.56
N GLN A 326 16.46 -5.34 6.88
CA GLN A 326 16.05 -4.38 7.89
C GLN A 326 17.05 -4.38 9.05
N ALA A 327 17.35 -3.23 9.63
CA ALA A 327 18.16 -3.12 10.84
C ALA A 327 17.98 -1.76 11.54
N PHE A 328 18.44 -1.65 12.78
CA PHE A 328 18.67 -0.34 13.40
C PHE A 328 20.10 0.12 13.16
N VAL A 329 20.27 1.41 12.87
CA VAL A 329 21.58 2.03 12.63
C VAL A 329 21.68 3.37 13.36
N ALA A 330 22.90 3.84 13.62
CA ALA A 330 23.12 5.00 14.47
C ALA A 330 22.88 6.35 13.77
N LYS A 331 22.94 6.37 12.44
CA LYS A 331 22.84 7.59 11.62
C LYS A 331 22.16 7.28 10.28
N PRO A 332 21.49 8.27 9.65
CA PRO A 332 20.99 8.10 8.30
C PRO A 332 22.15 7.91 7.33
N GLY A 333 21.96 7.09 6.29
CA GLY A 333 23.00 6.72 5.31
C GLY A 333 24.02 5.70 5.82
N GLN A 334 23.91 5.25 7.07
CA GLN A 334 24.73 4.16 7.58
C GLN A 334 24.15 2.80 7.17
N PHE A 335 24.97 1.94 6.59
CA PHE A 335 24.60 0.55 6.30
C PHE A 335 24.77 -0.36 7.53
N PRO A 336 23.94 -1.40 7.68
CA PRO A 336 24.13 -2.41 8.72
C PRO A 336 25.50 -3.10 8.57
N LYS A 337 26.13 -3.44 9.69
CA LYS A 337 27.36 -4.25 9.67
C LYS A 337 27.02 -5.66 9.18
N ARG A 338 27.85 -6.22 8.30
CA ARG A 338 27.77 -7.62 7.87
C ARG A 338 28.18 -8.56 9.00
#